data_AF-A0A671RFI0-F1
#
_entry.id   AF-A0A671RFI0-F1
#
_cell.length_a   1.000
_cell.length_b   1.000
_cell.length_c   1.000
_cell.angle_alpha   90.00
_cell.angle_beta   90.00
_cell.angle_gamma   90.00
#
_symmetry.space_group_name_H-M   'P 1'
#
loop_
_entity.id
_entity.type
_entity.pdbx_description
1 polymer ?
#
loop_
_entity_poly.entity_id
_entity_poly.type
_entity_poly.pdbx_seq_one_letter_code
_entity_poly.pdbx_strand_id
1 'polypeptide(L)'
;DCRTPKEWLALGYEQGSVDRKPVPAKALLPTKNVDPESPALEYSWQLVGVLQYSQEKKEYLVHKADCNGWVRDSDGKPTLNGGQREALFSPILMRRYWVPRIRLLFCSEDPSVFAQRVQFAQDLRQYTEAMILYHLSIDCMLVWSGTPTLDPTSLERIRNYAVSTPGLHLKHLQECVMELEEELSLEYIHTMNRMCFDKVVQESPEEFPHIKIPQKEPEKVPEKGREMDIKRMETFRQSGILCC
;
A
#
# COMPACT_ATOMS: atom_id res chain seq x y z
N ASP A 1 10.19 -16.40 7.07
CA ASP A 1 11.25 -15.96 7.99
C ASP A 1 10.72 -14.81 8.83
N CYS A 2 10.70 -14.94 10.15
CA CYS A 2 10.15 -13.98 11.11
C CYS A 2 11.21 -13.06 11.75
N ARG A 3 12.48 -13.15 11.32
CA ARG A 3 13.57 -12.35 11.90
C ARG A 3 13.37 -10.85 11.68
N THR A 4 13.51 -10.12 12.76
CA THR A 4 13.61 -8.66 12.81
C THR A 4 14.95 -8.17 12.24
N PRO A 5 15.06 -6.89 11.85
CA PRO A 5 16.32 -6.32 11.39
C PRO A 5 17.48 -6.47 12.40
N LYS A 6 17.17 -6.42 13.70
CA LYS A 6 18.17 -6.62 14.77
C LYS A 6 18.70 -8.06 14.77
N GLU A 7 17.82 -9.05 14.63
CA GLU A 7 18.20 -10.46 14.58
C GLU A 7 19.01 -10.78 13.32
N TRP A 8 18.68 -10.17 12.17
CA TRP A 8 19.49 -10.28 10.96
C TRP A 8 20.91 -9.77 11.18
N LEU A 9 21.05 -8.56 11.74
CA LEU A 9 22.37 -7.97 12.01
C LEU A 9 23.15 -8.77 13.07
N ALA A 10 22.46 -9.39 14.03
CA ALA A 10 23.10 -10.21 15.05
C ALA A 10 23.83 -11.44 14.48
N LEU A 11 23.45 -11.91 13.29
CA LEU A 11 24.17 -12.99 12.58
C LEU A 11 25.63 -12.62 12.22
N GLY A 12 25.99 -11.34 12.29
CA GLY A 12 27.35 -10.88 12.08
C GLY A 12 28.29 -11.10 13.27
N TYR A 13 27.79 -11.51 14.45
CA TYR A 13 28.62 -11.81 15.60
C TYR A 13 29.10 -13.27 15.58
N GLU A 14 30.40 -13.46 15.76
CA GLU A 14 30.99 -14.78 16.01
C GLU A 14 30.99 -15.09 17.51
N GLN A 15 30.97 -16.38 17.85
CA GLN A 15 30.93 -16.81 19.25
C GLN A 15 32.17 -16.30 20.01
N GLY A 16 31.94 -15.49 21.06
CA GLY A 16 33.01 -14.88 21.86
C GLY A 16 33.64 -13.62 21.26
N SER A 17 33.20 -13.17 20.09
CA SER A 17 33.66 -11.91 19.47
C SER A 17 32.77 -10.74 19.89
N VAL A 18 33.39 -9.62 20.26
CA VAL A 18 32.70 -8.32 20.41
C VAL A 18 32.51 -7.60 19.08
N ASP A 19 33.31 -7.97 18.07
CA ASP A 19 33.26 -7.36 16.74
C ASP A 19 32.20 -8.03 15.87
N ARG A 20 31.36 -7.19 15.26
CA ARG A 20 30.32 -7.59 14.30
C ARG A 20 30.83 -7.48 12.87
N LYS A 21 30.84 -8.59 12.15
CA LYS A 21 31.13 -8.64 10.71
C LYS A 21 29.89 -8.23 9.89
N PRO A 22 30.07 -7.81 8.61
CA PRO A 22 28.95 -7.55 7.71
C PRO A 22 28.21 -8.86 7.43
N VAL A 23 26.88 -8.82 7.44
CA VAL A 23 26.09 -10.02 7.16
C VAL A 23 26.03 -10.23 5.64
N PRO A 24 26.45 -11.38 5.12
CA PRO A 24 26.51 -11.61 3.68
C PRO A 24 25.12 -11.65 3.04
N ALA A 25 24.97 -10.98 1.90
CA ALA A 25 23.72 -10.88 1.17
C ALA A 25 23.96 -10.61 -0.34
N LYS A 26 22.87 -10.64 -1.10
CA LYS A 26 22.76 -10.07 -2.44
C LYS A 26 21.79 -8.91 -2.42
N ALA A 27 22.12 -7.81 -3.09
CA ALA A 27 21.23 -6.67 -3.25
C ALA A 27 21.10 -6.28 -4.73
N LEU A 28 19.90 -5.84 -5.11
CA LEU A 28 19.65 -5.26 -6.43
C LEU A 28 20.14 -3.82 -6.43
N LEU A 29 21.27 -3.58 -7.09
CA LEU A 29 21.99 -2.30 -7.11
C LEU A 29 22.23 -1.83 -8.55
N PRO A 30 22.39 -0.51 -8.78
CA PRO A 30 22.76 0.00 -10.09
C PRO A 30 24.13 -0.56 -10.54
N THR A 31 24.28 -0.84 -11.83
CA THR A 31 25.53 -1.35 -12.43
C THR A 31 26.57 -0.26 -12.62
N LYS A 32 26.12 0.98 -12.87
CA LYS A 32 26.96 2.15 -13.10
C LYS A 32 26.59 3.26 -12.11
N ASN A 33 27.57 4.09 -11.76
CA ASN A 33 27.35 5.33 -11.02
C ASN A 33 26.80 6.41 -11.97
N VAL A 34 25.60 6.15 -12.51
CA VAL A 34 24.87 7.09 -13.34
C VAL A 34 23.76 7.69 -12.46
N ASP A 35 23.29 8.86 -12.85
CA ASP A 35 22.14 9.52 -12.23
C ASP A 35 21.00 8.51 -11.97
N PRO A 36 20.48 8.39 -10.73
CA PRO A 36 19.36 7.53 -10.37
C PRO A 36 18.13 7.67 -11.27
N GLU A 37 17.94 8.83 -11.89
CA GLU A 37 16.81 9.13 -12.77
C GLU A 37 17.08 8.83 -14.25
N SER A 38 18.29 8.35 -14.59
CA SER A 38 18.61 8.02 -15.97
C SER A 38 17.82 6.81 -16.45
N PRO A 39 17.11 6.89 -17.60
CA PRO A 39 16.42 5.75 -18.18
C PRO A 39 17.36 4.63 -18.65
N ALA A 40 18.68 4.88 -18.70
CA ALA A 40 19.71 3.89 -19.02
C ALA A 40 20.30 3.19 -17.76
N LEU A 41 19.73 3.43 -16.58
CA LEU A 41 20.23 2.84 -15.33
C LEU A 41 19.86 1.37 -15.23
N GLU A 42 20.82 0.51 -15.54
CA GLU A 42 20.67 -0.94 -15.37
C GLU A 42 20.89 -1.35 -13.91
N TYR A 43 20.08 -2.30 -13.44
CA TYR A 43 20.21 -2.90 -12.12
C TYR A 43 20.67 -4.35 -12.23
N SER A 44 21.47 -4.80 -11.28
CA SER A 44 21.90 -6.20 -11.19
C SER A 44 21.98 -6.65 -9.73
N TRP A 45 21.77 -7.95 -9.50
CA TRP A 45 22.00 -8.56 -8.20
C TRP A 45 23.50 -8.67 -7.95
N GLN A 46 23.97 -7.98 -6.92
CA GLN A 46 25.39 -7.89 -6.58
C GLN A 46 25.62 -8.42 -5.17
N LEU A 47 26.81 -9.01 -4.94
CA LEU A 47 27.21 -9.46 -3.61
C LEU A 47 27.48 -8.24 -2.72
N VAL A 48 26.92 -8.26 -1.50
CA VAL A 48 27.04 -7.18 -0.53
C VAL A 48 27.19 -7.73 0.88
N GLY A 49 27.75 -6.92 1.77
CA GLY A 49 27.63 -7.09 3.22
C GLY A 49 26.67 -6.08 3.80
N VAL A 50 25.73 -6.55 4.61
CA VAL A 50 24.77 -5.69 5.33
C VAL A 50 25.44 -5.18 6.59
N LEU A 51 25.50 -3.85 6.72
CA LEU A 51 26.22 -3.15 7.78
C LEU A 51 25.29 -2.67 8.88
N GLN A 52 24.16 -2.07 8.52
CA GLN A 52 23.25 -1.40 9.45
C GLN A 52 21.80 -1.46 8.93
N TYR A 53 20.86 -1.02 9.77
CA TYR A 53 19.46 -0.86 9.42
C TYR A 53 18.94 0.47 9.99
N SER A 54 18.22 1.23 9.17
CA SER A 54 17.54 2.45 9.57
C SER A 54 16.10 2.13 9.90
N GLN A 55 15.70 2.30 11.15
CA GLN A 55 14.32 2.09 11.59
C GLN A 55 13.37 3.13 10.97
N GLU A 56 13.84 4.37 10.82
CA GLU A 56 13.08 5.48 10.26
C GLU A 56 12.75 5.23 8.77
N LYS A 57 13.79 4.93 7.98
CA LYS A 57 13.63 4.71 6.53
C LYS A 57 13.18 3.30 6.16
N LYS A 58 13.27 2.36 7.09
CA LYS A 58 13.04 0.92 6.88
C LYS A 58 13.94 0.31 5.80
N GLU A 59 15.20 0.76 5.77
CA GLU A 59 16.21 0.38 4.79
C GLU A 59 17.45 -0.22 5.46
N TYR A 60 18.14 -1.09 4.73
CA TYR A 60 19.42 -1.66 5.13
C TYR A 60 20.57 -0.93 4.46
N LEU A 61 21.59 -0.57 5.23
CA LEU A 61 22.84 -0.08 4.67
C LEU A 61 23.66 -1.29 4.22
N VAL A 62 23.92 -1.38 2.93
CA VAL A 62 24.74 -2.44 2.34
C VAL A 62 26.01 -1.87 1.75
N HIS A 63 27.07 -2.67 1.75
CA HIS A 63 28.34 -2.34 1.12
C HIS A 63 28.64 -3.40 0.06
N LYS A 64 28.80 -2.97 -1.19
CA LYS A 64 29.19 -3.81 -2.31
C LYS A 64 30.52 -4.53 -2.05
N ALA A 65 30.51 -5.84 -2.23
CA ALA A 65 31.71 -6.66 -2.12
C ALA A 65 32.67 -6.42 -3.31
N ASP A 66 33.96 -6.65 -3.09
CA ASP A 66 34.97 -6.68 -4.15
C ASP A 66 34.82 -7.94 -5.05
N CYS A 67 35.67 -8.05 -6.08
CA CYS A 67 35.67 -9.20 -7.00
C CYS A 67 35.93 -10.55 -6.31
N ASN A 68 36.50 -10.52 -5.11
CA ASN A 68 36.79 -11.69 -4.29
C ASN A 68 35.67 -11.96 -3.26
N GLY A 69 34.59 -11.16 -3.26
CA GLY A 69 33.46 -11.31 -2.35
C GLY A 69 33.66 -10.68 -0.96
N TRP A 70 34.72 -9.88 -0.76
CA TRP A 70 35.02 -9.28 0.54
C TRP A 70 34.48 -7.86 0.65
N VAL A 71 34.09 -7.49 1.88
CA VAL A 71 33.68 -6.13 2.24
C VAL A 71 34.78 -5.51 3.09
N ARG A 72 35.45 -4.49 2.53
CA ARG A 72 36.66 -3.89 3.10
C ARG A 72 36.48 -2.39 3.35
N ASP A 73 37.11 -1.89 4.39
CA ASP A 73 37.21 -0.46 4.72
C ASP A 73 38.27 0.28 3.87
N SER A 74 38.51 1.56 4.18
CA SER A 74 39.48 2.43 3.49
C SER A 74 40.91 1.95 3.55
N ASP A 75 41.25 1.15 4.55
CA ASP A 75 42.59 0.65 4.77
C ASP A 75 42.76 -0.76 4.17
N GLY A 76 41.75 -1.25 3.44
CA GLY A 76 41.72 -2.59 2.85
C GLY A 76 41.47 -3.71 3.85
N LYS A 77 41.13 -3.37 5.10
CA LYS A 77 40.83 -4.32 6.17
C LYS A 77 39.34 -4.70 6.15
N PRO A 78 38.94 -5.85 6.70
CA PRO A 78 37.53 -6.22 6.79
C PRO A 78 36.70 -5.15 7.52
N THR A 79 35.57 -4.73 6.96
CA THR A 79 34.68 -3.77 7.63
C THR A 79 34.07 -4.41 8.88
N LEU A 80 34.22 -3.79 10.05
CA LEU A 80 33.64 -4.27 11.31
C LEU A 80 32.70 -3.24 11.93
N ASN A 81 31.81 -3.71 12.81
CA ASN A 81 30.92 -2.89 13.64
C ASN A 81 30.10 -1.85 12.85
N GLY A 82 29.63 -2.24 11.67
CA GLY A 82 28.83 -1.37 10.81
C GLY A 82 29.60 -0.22 10.16
N GLY A 83 30.93 -0.26 10.14
CA GLY A 83 31.76 0.70 9.41
C GLY A 83 31.85 2.10 10.04
N GLN A 84 31.76 2.18 11.37
CA GLN A 84 31.80 3.43 12.16
C GLN A 84 33.14 4.18 12.07
N ARG A 85 34.22 3.57 11.56
CA ARG A 85 35.56 4.18 11.46
C ARG A 85 35.79 4.99 10.18
N GLU A 86 34.82 5.09 9.28
CA GLU A 86 35.04 5.69 7.95
C GLU A 86 34.83 7.21 7.95
N ALA A 87 35.82 7.94 7.42
CA ALA A 87 35.76 9.38 7.23
C ALA A 87 34.72 9.76 6.15
N LEU A 88 34.09 10.92 6.32
CA LEU A 88 32.98 11.45 5.51
C LEU A 88 33.24 11.58 3.99
N PHE A 89 34.47 11.36 3.52
CA PHE A 89 34.87 11.58 2.12
C PHE A 89 35.73 10.44 1.52
N SER A 90 35.59 9.21 2.01
CA SER A 90 36.29 8.06 1.40
C SER A 90 35.58 7.56 0.12
N PRO A 91 36.32 7.19 -0.95
CA PRO A 91 35.76 6.59 -2.18
C PRO A 91 34.89 5.33 -1.94
N ILE A 92 35.01 4.72 -0.77
CA ILE A 92 34.26 3.55 -0.31
C ILE A 92 32.81 3.89 0.06
N LEU A 93 32.52 5.13 0.45
CA LEU A 93 31.13 5.58 0.59
C LEU A 93 30.36 5.44 -0.73
N MET A 94 31.05 5.54 -1.87
CA MET A 94 30.45 5.35 -3.20
C MET A 94 30.06 3.88 -3.49
N ARG A 95 30.40 2.94 -2.61
CA ARG A 95 30.02 1.52 -2.71
C ARG A 95 28.97 1.12 -1.67
N ARG A 96 28.45 2.09 -0.91
CA ARG A 96 27.42 1.89 0.09
C ARG A 96 26.08 2.39 -0.41
N TYR A 97 25.04 1.61 -0.14
CA TYR A 97 23.68 1.91 -0.58
C TYR A 97 22.69 1.63 0.54
N TRP A 98 21.70 2.49 0.68
CA TRP A 98 20.51 2.16 1.44
C TRP A 98 19.55 1.41 0.53
N VAL A 99 19.12 0.22 0.94
CA VAL A 99 18.25 -0.64 0.15
C VAL A 99 17.03 -1.11 0.94
N PRO A 100 15.83 -1.08 0.35
CA PRO A 100 14.64 -1.65 0.97
C PRO A 100 14.73 -3.17 0.99
N ARG A 101 14.01 -3.80 1.92
CA ARG A 101 14.01 -5.25 2.13
C ARG A 101 13.64 -6.07 0.88
N ILE A 102 12.81 -5.52 0.00
CA ILE A 102 12.38 -6.18 -1.24
C ILE A 102 13.54 -6.34 -2.25
N ARG A 103 14.56 -5.48 -2.17
CA ARG A 103 15.77 -5.52 -3.03
C ARG A 103 16.95 -6.22 -2.36
N LEU A 104 16.72 -6.91 -1.24
CA LEU A 104 17.76 -7.54 -0.43
C LEU A 104 17.41 -9.01 -0.18
N LEU A 105 18.37 -9.89 -0.45
CA LEU A 105 18.33 -11.32 -0.16
C LEU A 105 19.52 -11.66 0.74
N PHE A 106 19.27 -12.00 2.01
CA PHE A 106 20.35 -12.47 2.88
C PHE A 106 20.81 -13.86 2.45
N CYS A 107 22.10 -14.17 2.58
CA CYS A 107 22.59 -15.52 2.24
C CYS A 107 22.04 -16.61 3.17
N SER A 108 21.63 -16.24 4.39
CA SER A 108 21.00 -17.13 5.38
C SER A 108 19.47 -17.13 5.33
N GLU A 109 18.88 -16.45 4.35
CA GLU A 109 17.45 -16.47 4.07
C GLU A 109 17.10 -17.61 3.10
N ASP A 110 15.94 -18.24 3.31
CA ASP A 110 15.37 -19.21 2.37
C ASP A 110 14.99 -18.53 1.04
N PRO A 111 15.54 -18.96 -0.11
CA PRO A 111 15.21 -18.41 -1.42
C PRO A 111 13.71 -18.46 -1.76
N SER A 112 12.98 -19.49 -1.31
CA SER A 112 11.54 -19.61 -1.55
C SER A 112 10.76 -18.51 -0.82
N VAL A 113 11.15 -18.18 0.41
CA VAL A 113 10.56 -17.08 1.18
C VAL A 113 10.85 -15.72 0.52
N PHE A 114 12.05 -15.53 -0.01
CA PHE A 114 12.38 -14.34 -0.78
C PHE A 114 11.52 -14.22 -2.05
N ALA A 115 11.43 -15.30 -2.84
CA ALA A 115 10.64 -15.32 -4.07
C ALA A 115 9.16 -15.01 -3.79
N GLN A 116 8.57 -15.63 -2.75
CA GLN A 116 7.20 -15.34 -2.31
C GLN A 116 7.01 -13.88 -1.91
N ARG A 117 7.98 -13.28 -1.20
CA ARG A 117 7.92 -11.85 -0.85
C ARG A 117 7.93 -10.95 -2.09
N VAL A 118 8.78 -11.27 -3.07
CA VAL A 118 8.86 -10.50 -4.33
C VAL A 118 7.57 -10.62 -5.13
N GLN A 119 7.05 -11.84 -5.27
CA GLN A 119 5.77 -12.10 -5.93
C GLN A 119 4.64 -11.35 -5.24
N PHE A 120 4.51 -11.48 -3.92
CA PHE A 120 3.48 -10.79 -3.14
C PHE A 120 3.52 -9.27 -3.35
N ALA A 121 4.72 -8.66 -3.33
CA ALA A 121 4.85 -7.22 -3.55
C ALA A 121 4.45 -6.81 -4.97
N GLN A 122 4.76 -7.64 -5.97
CA GLN A 122 4.38 -7.41 -7.36
C GLN A 122 2.86 -7.52 -7.54
N ASP A 123 2.25 -8.56 -7.00
CA ASP A 123 0.80 -8.79 -7.06
C ASP A 123 0.05 -7.67 -6.33
N LEU A 124 0.54 -7.27 -5.15
CA LEU A 124 -0.02 -6.14 -4.39
C LEU A 124 0.09 -4.84 -5.18
N ARG A 125 1.23 -4.56 -5.82
CA ARG A 125 1.38 -3.37 -6.68
C ARG A 125 0.38 -3.40 -7.83
N GLN A 126 0.28 -4.50 -8.55
CA GLN A 126 -0.65 -4.63 -9.67
C GLN A 126 -2.10 -4.48 -9.23
N TYR A 127 -2.47 -5.03 -8.07
CA TYR A 127 -3.78 -4.85 -7.48
C TYR A 127 -4.04 -3.39 -7.13
N THR A 128 -3.13 -2.74 -6.40
CA THR A 128 -3.27 -1.32 -6.01
C THR A 128 -3.36 -0.40 -7.22
N GLU A 129 -2.53 -0.62 -8.25
CA GLU A 129 -2.56 0.15 -9.49
C GLU A 129 -3.93 0.01 -10.19
N ALA A 130 -4.46 -1.20 -10.30
CA ALA A 130 -5.78 -1.44 -10.86
C ALA A 130 -6.89 -0.78 -10.02
N MET A 131 -6.79 -0.78 -8.68
CA MET A 131 -7.73 -0.08 -7.81
C MET A 131 -7.67 1.43 -7.99
N ILE A 132 -6.47 2.02 -8.08
CA ILE A 132 -6.31 3.46 -8.33
C ILE A 132 -6.95 3.82 -9.67
N LEU A 133 -6.67 3.06 -10.72
CA LEU A 133 -7.24 3.30 -12.04
C LEU A 133 -8.78 3.21 -12.03
N TYR A 134 -9.32 2.20 -11.35
CA TYR A 134 -10.75 2.02 -11.19
C TYR A 134 -11.42 3.21 -10.48
N HIS A 135 -10.94 3.61 -9.31
CA HIS A 135 -11.55 4.72 -8.54
C HIS A 135 -11.39 6.05 -9.28
N LEU A 136 -10.20 6.31 -9.85
CA LEU A 136 -9.96 7.50 -10.66
C LEU A 136 -10.91 7.58 -11.86
N SER A 137 -11.21 6.44 -12.48
CA SER A 137 -12.16 6.38 -13.61
C SER A 137 -13.54 6.84 -13.17
N ILE A 138 -14.02 6.38 -12.01
CA ILE A 138 -15.33 6.75 -11.46
C ILE A 138 -15.35 8.22 -11.04
N ASP A 139 -14.31 8.72 -10.38
CA ASP A 139 -14.19 10.12 -9.98
C ASP A 139 -14.20 11.07 -11.18
N CYS A 140 -13.67 10.61 -12.31
CA CYS A 140 -13.65 11.36 -13.57
C CYS A 140 -14.92 11.16 -14.43
N MET A 141 -15.89 10.34 -13.99
CA MET A 141 -17.18 10.25 -14.68
C MET A 141 -17.98 11.53 -14.49
N LEU A 142 -18.24 12.21 -15.60
CA LEU A 142 -18.94 13.49 -15.58
C LEU A 142 -20.36 13.36 -15.03
N VAL A 143 -20.73 14.31 -14.17
CA VAL A 143 -22.12 14.59 -13.83
C VAL A 143 -22.75 15.33 -15.01
N TRP A 144 -23.62 14.66 -15.75
CA TRP A 144 -24.41 15.26 -16.83
C TRP A 144 -25.89 15.31 -16.45
N SER A 145 -26.71 16.01 -17.24
CA SER A 145 -28.13 16.26 -16.93
C SER A 145 -29.00 15.01 -16.74
N GLY A 146 -28.55 13.85 -17.21
CA GLY A 146 -29.20 12.55 -17.01
C GLY A 146 -28.67 11.75 -15.81
N THR A 147 -27.70 12.29 -15.06
CA THR A 147 -27.15 11.59 -13.89
C THR A 147 -28.24 11.50 -12.82
N PRO A 148 -28.55 10.29 -12.30
CA PRO A 148 -29.50 10.16 -11.22
C PRO A 148 -29.06 11.02 -10.04
N THR A 149 -29.93 11.93 -9.62
CA THR A 149 -29.73 12.71 -8.40
C THR A 149 -30.53 12.09 -7.25
N LEU A 150 -30.14 12.40 -6.03
CA LEU A 150 -30.89 11.98 -4.87
C LEU A 150 -32.26 12.67 -4.87
N ASP A 151 -33.32 11.90 -4.63
CA ASP A 151 -34.67 12.42 -4.49
C ASP A 151 -34.73 13.46 -3.35
N PRO A 152 -35.14 14.72 -3.63
CA PRO A 152 -35.17 15.79 -2.62
C PRO A 152 -36.03 15.44 -1.40
N THR A 153 -37.14 14.71 -1.58
CA THR A 153 -38.01 14.30 -0.48
C THR A 153 -37.31 13.30 0.45
N SER A 154 -36.52 12.38 -0.13
CA SER A 154 -35.71 11.43 0.63
C SER A 154 -34.57 12.13 1.38
N LEU A 155 -33.93 13.12 0.77
CA LEU A 155 -32.90 13.94 1.42
C LEU A 155 -33.48 14.71 2.62
N GLU A 156 -34.61 15.37 2.45
CA GLU A 156 -35.29 16.10 3.53
C GLU A 156 -35.69 15.16 4.67
N ARG A 157 -36.18 13.96 4.35
CA ARG A 157 -36.48 12.94 5.35
C ARG A 157 -35.24 12.51 6.14
N ILE A 158 -34.12 12.26 5.46
CA ILE A 158 -32.83 11.92 6.10
C ILE A 158 -32.38 13.05 7.02
N ARG A 159 -32.40 14.29 6.52
CA ARG A 159 -32.06 15.49 7.30
C ARG A 159 -32.89 15.57 8.57
N ASN A 160 -34.21 15.43 8.46
CA ASN A 160 -35.13 15.50 9.60
C ASN A 160 -34.84 14.43 10.65
N TYR A 161 -34.51 13.20 10.24
CA TYR A 161 -34.09 12.16 11.17
C TYR A 161 -32.74 12.46 11.83
N ALA A 162 -31.77 12.97 11.08
CA ALA A 162 -30.45 13.28 11.63
C ALA A 162 -30.54 14.39 12.70
N VAL A 163 -31.23 15.50 12.41
CA VAL A 163 -31.32 16.67 13.31
C VAL A 163 -32.24 16.44 14.52
N SER A 164 -33.19 15.51 14.44
CA SER A 164 -34.09 15.18 15.56
C SER A 164 -33.46 14.26 16.60
N THR A 165 -32.20 13.86 16.41
CA THR A 165 -31.45 13.01 17.35
C THR A 165 -31.26 13.71 18.70
N PRO A 166 -31.73 13.14 19.81
CA PRO A 166 -31.56 13.74 21.13
C PRO A 166 -30.08 13.97 21.49
N GLY A 167 -29.75 15.15 22.02
CA GLY A 167 -28.39 15.49 22.44
C GLY A 167 -27.50 16.09 21.34
N LEU A 168 -27.99 16.21 20.11
CA LEU A 168 -27.26 16.89 19.03
C LEU A 168 -27.39 18.42 19.16
N HIS A 169 -26.55 19.01 20.01
CA HIS A 169 -26.47 20.46 20.22
C HIS A 169 -25.10 20.99 19.75
N LEU A 170 -24.99 21.33 18.47
CA LEU A 170 -23.79 21.90 17.87
C LEU A 170 -24.00 23.40 17.59
N LYS A 171 -22.99 24.22 17.91
CA LYS A 171 -23.03 25.68 17.67
C LYS A 171 -23.17 26.04 16.19
N HIS A 172 -22.65 25.19 15.31
CA HIS A 172 -22.62 25.36 13.84
C HIS A 172 -23.45 24.28 13.12
N LEU A 173 -24.49 23.74 13.77
CA LEU A 173 -25.24 22.59 13.23
C LEU A 173 -25.75 22.81 11.81
N GLN A 174 -26.23 24.02 11.48
CA GLN A 174 -26.77 24.32 10.16
C GLN A 174 -25.71 24.31 9.06
N GLU A 175 -24.52 24.86 9.33
CA GLU A 175 -23.39 24.85 8.40
C GLU A 175 -22.92 23.40 8.16
N CYS A 176 -22.75 22.62 9.23
CA CYS A 176 -22.39 21.21 9.11
C CYS A 176 -23.44 20.39 8.33
N VAL A 177 -24.74 20.65 8.55
CA VAL A 177 -25.81 19.96 7.82
C VAL A 177 -25.74 20.29 6.33
N MET A 178 -25.47 21.54 5.96
CA MET A 178 -25.36 21.95 4.56
C MET A 178 -24.17 21.28 3.86
N GLU A 179 -23.00 21.25 4.51
CA GLU A 179 -21.81 20.56 4.00
C GLU A 179 -22.07 19.05 3.83
N LEU A 180 -22.75 18.43 4.80
CA LEU A 180 -23.12 17.02 4.74
C LEU A 180 -24.16 16.72 3.65
N GLU A 181 -25.11 17.62 3.38
CA GLU A 181 -26.07 17.46 2.28
C GLU A 181 -25.37 17.49 0.92
N GLU A 182 -24.35 18.34 0.75
CA GLU A 182 -23.51 18.38 -0.43
C GLU A 182 -22.68 17.10 -0.58
N GLU A 183 -22.01 16.66 0.50
CA GLU A 183 -21.23 15.42 0.52
C GLU A 183 -22.10 14.20 0.19
N LEU A 184 -23.30 14.11 0.77
CA LEU A 184 -24.22 13.01 0.52
C LEU A 184 -24.71 13.01 -0.93
N SER A 185 -24.93 14.19 -1.52
CA SER A 185 -25.29 14.32 -2.93
C SER A 185 -24.16 13.83 -3.85
N LEU A 186 -22.91 14.19 -3.55
CA LEU A 186 -21.73 13.73 -4.29
C LEU A 186 -21.53 12.22 -4.14
N GLU A 187 -21.69 11.67 -2.94
CA GLU A 187 -21.55 10.23 -2.67
C GLU A 187 -22.63 9.42 -3.39
N TYR A 188 -23.86 9.94 -3.47
CA TYR A 188 -24.93 9.32 -4.24
C TYR A 188 -24.55 9.24 -5.73
N ILE A 189 -24.07 10.34 -6.30
CA ILE A 189 -23.61 10.39 -7.70
C ILE A 189 -22.45 9.42 -7.92
N HIS A 190 -21.44 9.44 -7.04
CA HIS A 190 -20.30 8.53 -7.11
C HIS A 190 -20.75 7.06 -7.06
N THR A 191 -21.70 6.72 -6.18
CA THR A 191 -22.31 5.38 -6.09
C THR A 191 -23.04 4.99 -7.38
N MET A 192 -23.82 5.89 -7.97
CA MET A 192 -24.53 5.63 -9.23
C MET A 192 -23.57 5.48 -10.41
N ASN A 193 -22.54 6.33 -10.49
CA ASN A 193 -21.47 6.23 -11.47
C ASN A 193 -20.76 4.89 -11.36
N ARG A 194 -20.40 4.49 -10.14
CA ARG A 194 -19.83 3.17 -9.86
C ARG A 194 -20.70 2.03 -10.37
N MET A 195 -22.00 2.01 -10.06
CA MET A 195 -22.91 0.95 -10.51
C MET A 195 -22.99 0.86 -12.03
N CYS A 196 -23.09 2.02 -12.71
CA CYS A 196 -23.10 2.08 -14.17
C CYS A 196 -21.78 1.59 -14.76
N PHE A 197 -20.66 2.04 -14.20
CA PHE A 197 -19.32 1.67 -14.65
C PHE A 197 -19.05 0.17 -14.48
N ASP A 198 -19.37 -0.38 -13.32
CA ASP A 198 -19.26 -1.82 -13.03
C ASP A 198 -20.03 -2.64 -14.07
N LYS A 199 -21.25 -2.20 -14.42
CA LYS A 199 -22.07 -2.86 -15.43
C LYS A 199 -21.41 -2.82 -16.82
N VAL A 200 -20.93 -1.66 -17.26
CA VAL A 200 -20.27 -1.50 -18.57
C VAL A 200 -19.00 -2.36 -18.66
N VAL A 201 -18.17 -2.36 -17.62
CA VAL A 201 -16.94 -3.17 -17.58
C VAL A 201 -17.26 -4.66 -17.59
N GLN A 202 -18.34 -5.10 -16.93
CA GLN A 202 -18.79 -6.49 -16.95
C GLN A 202 -19.36 -6.92 -18.31
N GLU A 203 -20.07 -6.03 -19.00
CA GLU A 203 -20.66 -6.30 -20.32
C GLU A 203 -19.60 -6.35 -21.43
N SER A 204 -18.53 -5.55 -21.30
CA SER A 204 -17.47 -5.43 -22.32
C SER A 204 -16.04 -5.54 -21.74
N PRO A 205 -15.63 -6.69 -21.16
CA PRO A 205 -14.34 -6.82 -20.50
C PRO A 205 -13.13 -6.63 -21.44
N GLU A 206 -13.29 -6.96 -22.73
CA GLU A 206 -12.26 -6.80 -23.77
C GLU A 206 -11.89 -5.32 -24.01
N GLU A 207 -12.83 -4.39 -23.78
CA GLU A 207 -12.60 -2.95 -23.92
C GLU A 207 -11.90 -2.35 -22.69
N PHE A 208 -11.98 -3.04 -21.54
CA PHE A 208 -11.43 -2.59 -20.26
C PHE A 208 -10.43 -3.58 -19.64
N PRO A 209 -9.40 -4.06 -20.37
CA PRO A 209 -8.53 -5.14 -19.91
C PRO A 209 -7.68 -4.79 -18.68
N HIS A 210 -7.50 -3.50 -18.40
CA HIS A 210 -6.70 -3.00 -17.27
C HIS A 210 -7.54 -2.68 -16.03
N ILE A 211 -8.87 -2.75 -16.15
CA ILE A 211 -9.78 -2.38 -15.06
C ILE A 211 -10.18 -3.65 -14.31
N LYS A 212 -9.96 -3.63 -13.00
CA LYS A 212 -10.39 -4.72 -12.11
C LYS A 212 -11.50 -4.21 -11.22
N ILE A 213 -12.66 -4.85 -11.29
CA ILE A 213 -13.77 -4.53 -10.41
C ILE A 213 -13.43 -5.02 -9.00
N PRO A 214 -13.53 -4.16 -7.96
CA PRO A 214 -13.29 -4.55 -6.58
C PRO A 214 -14.23 -5.70 -6.16
N GLN A 215 -13.68 -6.72 -5.51
CA GLN A 215 -14.51 -7.75 -4.90
C GLN A 215 -15.28 -7.15 -3.73
N LYS A 216 -16.58 -7.46 -3.63
CA LYS A 216 -17.36 -7.08 -2.45
C LYS A 216 -16.80 -7.82 -1.24
N GLU A 217 -16.46 -7.08 -0.19
CA GLU A 217 -16.16 -7.69 1.09
C GLU A 217 -17.37 -8.50 1.55
N PRO A 218 -17.18 -9.73 2.05
CA PRO A 218 -18.28 -10.51 2.58
C PRO A 218 -18.90 -9.76 3.75
N GLU A 219 -20.22 -9.59 3.71
CA GLU A 219 -20.97 -8.94 4.78
C GLU A 219 -20.77 -9.74 6.08
N LYS A 220 -20.15 -9.10 7.08
CA LYS A 220 -19.96 -9.73 8.39
C LYS A 220 -21.28 -9.68 9.13
N VAL A 221 -22.04 -10.76 9.05
CA VAL A 221 -23.24 -10.93 9.87
C VAL A 221 -22.81 -10.96 11.34
N PRO A 222 -23.34 -10.07 12.20
CA PRO A 222 -23.04 -10.12 13.63
C PRO A 222 -23.44 -11.48 14.21
N GLU A 223 -22.55 -12.14 14.96
CA GLU A 223 -22.84 -13.44 15.58
C GLU A 223 -24.05 -13.42 16.52
N LYS A 224 -24.43 -12.23 17.01
CA LYS A 224 -25.66 -11.96 17.77
C LYS A 224 -26.23 -10.62 17.35
N GLY A 225 -27.34 -10.63 16.60
CA GLY A 225 -28.16 -9.45 16.40
C GLY A 225 -29.11 -9.24 17.58
N ARG A 226 -29.21 -8.03 18.13
CA ARG A 226 -30.49 -7.60 18.69
C ARG A 226 -31.35 -7.24 17.49
N GLU A 227 -32.47 -7.92 17.35
CA GLU A 227 -33.52 -7.60 16.40
C GLU A 227 -34.01 -6.19 16.72
N MET A 228 -33.46 -5.17 16.06
CA MET A 228 -34.12 -3.87 16.00
C MET A 228 -35.30 -4.06 15.07
N ASP A 229 -36.49 -4.25 15.64
CA ASP A 229 -37.80 -4.41 15.00
C ASP A 229 -37.81 -4.08 13.49
N ILE A 230 -37.49 -5.08 12.67
CA ILE A 230 -37.56 -5.05 11.19
C ILE A 230 -39.05 -5.12 10.73
N LYS A 231 -40.02 -4.89 11.63
CA LYS A 231 -41.45 -4.88 11.28
C LYS A 231 -41.87 -3.70 10.39
N ARG A 232 -40.98 -2.76 10.06
CA ARG A 232 -41.27 -1.65 9.14
C ARG A 232 -40.69 -1.77 7.72
N MET A 233 -39.82 -2.75 7.45
CA MET A 233 -39.25 -2.94 6.10
C MET A 233 -39.96 -4.04 5.29
N GLU A 234 -40.64 -4.99 5.94
CA GLU A 234 -41.40 -6.03 5.22
C GLU A 234 -42.65 -5.49 4.53
N THR A 235 -43.16 -4.32 4.95
CA THR A 235 -44.31 -3.69 4.29
C THR A 235 -43.98 -3.16 2.90
N PHE A 236 -42.70 -2.86 2.60
CA PHE A 236 -42.27 -2.42 1.26
C PHE A 236 -41.98 -3.57 0.29
N ARG A 237 -41.69 -4.78 0.80
CA ARG A 237 -41.44 -5.96 -0.04
C ARG A 237 -42.72 -6.69 -0.42
N GLN A 238 -43.81 -6.50 0.34
CA GLN A 238 -45.13 -7.10 0.06
C GLN A 238 -46.08 -6.21 -0.74
N SER A 239 -45.84 -4.90 -0.85
CA SER A 239 -46.58 -4.04 -1.79
C SER A 239 -45.98 -4.17 -3.19
N GLY A 240 -46.21 -5.31 -3.84
CA GLY A 240 -45.95 -5.52 -5.25
C GLY A 240 -46.76 -4.57 -6.13
N ILE A 241 -46.23 -3.37 -6.33
CA ILE A 241 -46.61 -2.52 -7.46
C ILE A 241 -45.57 -2.78 -8.54
N LEU A 242 -45.80 -3.86 -9.30
CA LEU A 242 -45.47 -3.87 -10.71
C LEU A 242 -46.21 -2.71 -11.38
N CYS A 243 -45.49 -1.84 -12.06
CA CYS A 243 -45.83 -1.43 -13.42
C CYS A 243 -44.66 -0.65 -14.04
N CYS A 244 -44.33 -1.06 -15.27
CA CYS A 244 -43.66 -0.35 -16.37
C CYS A 244 -42.84 0.90 -16.05
#